data_AF-A0A1C5DEV2-F1
#
_entry.id   AF-A0A1C5DEV2-F1
#
_cell.length_a   1.000
_cell.length_b   1.000
_cell.length_c   1.000
_cell.angle_alpha   90.00
_cell.angle_beta   90.00
_cell.angle_gamma   90.00
#
_symmetry.space_group_name_H-M   'P 1'
#
loop_
_entity.id
_entity.type
_entity.pdbx_description
1 polymer ?
#
loop_
_entity_poly.entity_id
_entity_poly.type
_entity_poly.pdbx_seq_one_letter_code
_entity_poly.pdbx_strand_id
1 'polypeptide(L)'
;MDGRVLPVLTGPTGHPPKWYEIPVPDADGGPPTVHTYRRAPASYSKRLGLQRGWKYEYMSAGRERRRLKWPWSKPGGPSRG
;
A
#
# COMPACT_ATOMS: atom_id res chain seq x y z
N MET A 1 -1.76 9.82 15.15
CA MET A 1 -2.13 8.43 14.76
C MET A 1 -2.60 7.72 16.02
N ASP A 2 -3.90 7.54 16.19
CA ASP A 2 -4.58 7.15 17.45
C ASP A 2 -4.33 5.68 17.89
N GLY A 3 -3.32 4.98 17.38
CA GLY A 3 -3.06 3.58 17.73
C GLY A 3 -4.15 2.57 17.31
N ARG A 4 -5.19 3.00 16.59
CA ARG A 4 -6.28 2.14 16.11
C ARG A 4 -5.75 1.14 15.08
N VAL A 5 -5.84 -0.15 15.41
CA VAL A 5 -5.56 -1.26 14.49
C VAL A 5 -6.80 -1.51 13.65
N LEU A 6 -6.75 -1.18 12.36
CA LEU A 6 -7.81 -1.55 11.43
C LEU A 6 -7.64 -3.02 11.02
N PRO A 7 -8.69 -3.85 11.11
CA PRO A 7 -8.66 -5.19 10.55
C PRO A 7 -8.48 -5.07 9.03
N VAL A 8 -7.32 -5.49 8.54
CA VAL A 8 -7.01 -5.47 7.12
C VAL A 8 -7.69 -6.67 6.48
N LEU A 9 -8.56 -6.44 5.50
CA LEU A 9 -9.16 -7.51 4.70
C LEU A 9 -8.04 -8.27 3.99
N THR A 10 -7.74 -9.47 4.48
CA THR A 10 -6.78 -10.38 3.87
C THR A 10 -7.43 -11.09 2.69
N GLY A 11 -6.71 -11.26 1.58
CA GLY A 11 -7.18 -12.08 0.47
C GLY A 11 -7.30 -13.57 0.84
N PRO A 12 -7.68 -14.44 -0.10
CA PRO A 12 -7.96 -15.86 0.17
C PRO A 12 -6.82 -16.64 0.85
N THR A 13 -5.57 -16.18 0.72
CA THR A 13 -4.41 -16.79 1.39
C THR A 13 -4.14 -16.24 2.80
N GLY A 14 -5.03 -15.41 3.36
CA GLY A 14 -4.85 -14.82 4.71
C GLY A 14 -3.68 -13.83 4.80
N HIS A 15 -3.02 -13.51 3.68
CA HIS A 15 -1.91 -12.58 3.67
C HIS A 15 -2.40 -11.13 3.60
N PRO A 16 -1.80 -10.23 4.40
CA PRO A 16 -2.08 -8.80 4.30
C PRO A 16 -1.75 -8.29 2.88
N PRO A 17 -2.48 -7.31 2.30
CA PRO A 17 -2.14 -6.72 1.01
C PRO A 17 -0.69 -6.23 0.92
N LYS A 18 -0.08 -6.31 -0.26
CA LYS A 18 1.30 -5.80 -0.45
C LYS A 18 1.41 -4.29 -0.19
N TRP A 19 0.33 -3.54 -0.43
CA TRP A 19 0.27 -2.09 -0.28
C TRP A 19 -1.02 -1.70 0.42
N TYR A 20 -0.95 -0.65 1.24
CA TYR A 20 -2.09 -0.03 1.89
C TYR A 20 -2.00 1.49 1.70
N GLU A 21 -3.10 2.12 1.32
CA GLU A 21 -3.17 3.57 1.04
C GLU A 21 -4.23 4.17 1.97
N ILE A 22 -3.85 5.19 2.74
CA ILE A 22 -4.71 5.88 3.70
C ILE A 22 -4.82 7.34 3.27
N PRO A 23 -6.01 7.83 2.85
CA PRO A 23 -6.22 9.25 2.66
C PRO A 23 -6.32 9.92 4.03
N VAL A 24 -5.41 10.86 4.30
CA VAL A 24 -5.44 11.72 5.48
C VAL A 24 -6.02 13.06 5.05
N PRO A 25 -7.14 13.51 5.65
CA PRO A 25 -7.71 14.82 5.36
C PRO A 25 -6.72 15.91 5.77
N ASP A 26 -6.63 16.94 4.93
CA ASP A 26 -5.90 18.14 5.24
C ASP A 26 -6.67 18.97 6.29
N ALA A 27 -5.95 19.51 7.27
CA ALA A 27 -6.56 20.23 8.38
C ALA A 27 -7.23 21.55 7.94
N ASP A 28 -6.74 22.14 6.86
CA ASP A 28 -7.25 23.39 6.27
C ASP A 28 -8.27 23.15 5.14
N GLY A 29 -8.70 21.89 4.95
CA GLY A 29 -9.69 21.52 3.94
C GLY A 29 -9.13 21.35 2.52
N GLY A 30 -7.81 21.30 2.39
CA GLY A 30 -7.13 20.98 1.14
C GLY A 30 -7.32 19.54 0.66
N PRO A 31 -6.81 19.19 -0.53
CA PRO A 31 -6.86 17.82 -1.05
C PRO A 31 -6.17 16.84 -0.07
N PRO A 32 -6.76 15.65 0.16
CA PRO A 32 -6.22 14.71 1.15
C PRO A 32 -4.85 14.19 0.73
N THR A 33 -3.94 14.08 1.69
CA THR A 33 -2.62 13.45 1.48
C THR A 33 -2.78 11.94 1.62
N VAL A 34 -2.36 11.19 0.61
CA VAL A 34 -2.40 9.72 0.66
C VAL A 34 -1.10 9.19 1.27
N HIS A 35 -1.18 8.64 2.48
CA HIS A 35 -0.10 7.89 3.07
C HIS A 35 -0.09 6.46 2.52
N THR A 36 1.05 6.07 1.95
CA THR A 36 1.23 4.72 1.43
C THR A 36 2.07 3.89 2.39
N TYR A 37 1.69 2.64 2.59
CA TYR A 37 2.45 1.66 3.35
C TYR A 37 2.70 0.39 2.53
N ARG A 38 3.91 -0.15 2.62
CA ARG A 38 4.32 -1.40 1.95
C ARG A 38 4.49 -2.53 2.94
N ARG A 39 4.02 -3.73 2.58
CA ARG A 39 4.26 -4.95 3.35
C ARG A 39 5.75 -5.34 3.28
N ALA A 40 6.36 -5.49 4.44
CA ALA A 40 7.74 -5.91 4.62
C ALA A 40 7.83 -7.07 5.64
N PRO A 41 8.85 -7.94 5.54
CA PRO A 41 9.09 -8.96 6.56
C PRO A 41 9.40 -8.28 7.90
N ALA A 42 8.75 -8.73 8.97
CA ALA A 42 8.98 -8.15 10.29
C ALA A 42 10.32 -8.62 10.88
N SER A 43 10.67 -9.89 10.68
CA SER A 43 11.93 -10.47 11.12
C SER A 43 12.26 -11.74 10.36
N TYR A 44 13.49 -12.25 10.55
CA TYR A 44 13.97 -13.52 10.00
C TYR A 44 14.48 -14.42 11.12
N SER A 45 14.31 -15.74 10.99
CA SER A 45 14.92 -16.71 11.91
C SER A 45 16.43 -16.75 11.74
N LYS A 46 17.19 -16.72 12.85
CA LYS A 46 18.67 -16.63 12.84
C LYS A 46 19.37 -17.77 12.09
N ARG A 47 18.84 -18.99 12.17
CA ARG A 47 19.50 -20.18 11.61
C ARG A 47 19.04 -20.54 10.19
N LEU A 48 17.76 -20.34 9.89
CA LEU A 48 17.16 -20.80 8.64
C LEU A 48 16.76 -19.66 7.69
N GLY A 49 16.87 -18.40 8.12
CA GLY A 49 16.45 -17.26 7.30
C GLY A 49 14.95 -17.25 6.98
N LEU A 50 14.13 -17.98 7.74
CA LEU A 50 12.69 -18.04 7.52
C LEU A 50 12.03 -16.73 7.95
N GLN A 51 11.16 -16.18 7.10
CA GLN A 51 10.39 -14.98 7.41
C GLN A 51 9.44 -15.23 8.58
N ARG A 52 9.48 -14.33 9.55
CA ARG A 52 8.64 -14.37 10.75
C ARG A 52 7.79 -13.11 10.80
N GLY A 53 6.54 -13.26 10.39
CA GLY A 53 5.53 -12.20 10.41
C GLY A 53 5.75 -11.11 9.36
N TRP A 54 4.82 -10.16 9.36
CA TRP A 54 4.78 -9.05 8.42
C TRP A 54 4.59 -7.74 9.17
N LYS A 55 5.17 -6.66 8.65
CA LYS A 55 4.92 -5.29 9.08
C LYS A 55 4.60 -4.43 7.86
N TYR A 56 4.05 -3.25 8.12
CA TYR A 56 3.83 -2.23 7.10
C TYR A 56 4.79 -1.07 7.32
N GLU A 57 5.57 -0.73 6.31
CA GLU A 57 6.52 0.39 6.33
C GLU A 57 5.95 1.57 5.56
N TYR A 58 6.01 2.75 6.16
CA TYR A 58 5.58 4.00 5.52
C TYR A 58 6.46 4.31 4.31
N MET A 59 5.83 4.64 3.19
CA MET A 59 6.48 5.02 1.94
C MET A 59 6.09 6.45 1.60
N SER A 60 6.99 7.40 1.90
CA SER A 60 6.82 8.82 1.60
C SER A 60 6.73 9.12 0.10
N ALA A 61 7.38 8.29 -0.74
CA ALA A 61 7.32 8.39 -2.19
C ALA A 61 5.96 7.94 -2.79
N GLY A 62 5.02 7.47 -1.94
CA GLY A 62 3.77 6.91 -2.40
C GLY A 62 3.90 5.51 -3.02
N ARG A 63 2.79 4.97 -3.52
CA ARG A 63 2.79 3.67 -4.20
C ARG A 63 3.30 3.84 -5.62
N GLU A 64 4.27 3.01 -6.02
CA GLU A 64 4.64 2.91 -7.44
C GLU A 64 3.40 2.49 -8.24
N ARG A 65 2.82 3.42 -9.00
CA ARG A 65 1.69 3.15 -9.89
C ARG A 65 2.21 2.38 -11.10
N ARG A 66 2.43 1.08 -10.92
CA ARG A 66 2.76 0.21 -12.03
C ARG A 66 1.55 0.18 -12.96
N ARG A 67 1.68 0.73 -14.17
CA ARG A 67 0.64 0.59 -15.20
C ARG A 67 0.35 -0.89 -15.35
N LEU A 68 -0.90 -1.27 -15.08
CA LEU A 68 -1.38 -2.61 -15.39
C LEU A 68 -1.39 -2.73 -16.92
N LYS A 69 -0.36 -3.37 -17.46
CA LYS A 69 -0.32 -3.80 -18.86
C LYS A 69 -1.24 -4.99 -19.03
N TRP A 70 -2.54 -4.74 -19.13
CA TRP A 70 -3.47 -5.71 -19.66
C TRP A 70 -3.48 -5.62 -21.19
N PRO A 71 -3.63 -6.74 -21.90
CA PRO A 71 -3.75 -6.72 -23.36
C PRO A 71 -5.03 -5.99 -23.84
N TRP A 72 -5.97 -5.67 -22.94
CA TRP A 72 -7.18 -4.88 -23.20
C TRP A 72 -7.17 -3.50 -22.52
N SER A 73 -6.07 -3.06 -21.91
CA SER A 73 -5.95 -1.71 -21.38
C SER A 73 -5.91 -0.72 -22.55
N LYS A 74 -7.00 0.02 -22.80
CA LYS A 74 -7.03 1.11 -23.79
C LYS A 74 -5.97 2.17 -23.41
N PRO A 75 -5.09 2.59 -24.34
CA PRO A 75 -4.22 3.74 -24.10
C PRO A 75 -5.07 4.99 -23.84
N GLY A 76 -4.65 5.81 -22.88
CA GLY A 76 -5.43 6.94 -22.37
C GLY A 76 -5.91 7.86 -23.50
N GLY A 77 -7.21 8.12 -23.51
CA GLY A 77 -7.83 9.09 -24.42
C GLY A 77 -7.30 10.51 -24.18
N PRO A 78 -7.38 11.37 -25.21
CA PRO A 78 -6.71 12.67 -25.21
C PRO A 78 -7.25 13.58 -24.11
N SER A 79 -6.32 14.20 -23.37
CA SER A 79 -6.61 15.41 -22.60
C SER A 79 -7.13 16.47 -23.57
N ARG A 80 -8.34 16.95 -23.31
CA ARG A 80 -8.94 18.10 -23.97
C ARG A 80 -8.64 19.31 -23.08
N GLY A 81 -7.96 20.32 -23.64
CA GLY A 81 -7.59 21.56 -22.98
C GLY A 81 -6.52 22.28 -23.80
#